data_AF-A0A1L8R9H2-F1
#
_entry.id   AF-A0A1L8R9H2-F1
#
_cell.length_a   1.000
_cell.length_b   1.000
_cell.length_c   1.000
_cell.angle_alpha   90.00
_cell.angle_beta   90.00
_cell.angle_gamma   90.00
#
_symmetry.space_group_name_H-M   'P 1'
#
loop_
_entity.id
_entity.type
_entity.pdbx_description
1 polymer ?
#
loop_
_entity_poly.entity_id
_entity_poly.type
_entity_poly.pdbx_seq_one_letter_code
_entity_poly.pdbx_strand_id
1 'polypeptide(L)'
;MFYQQAMEPIELLDTLALSSECFFVITAQLPKRQYRVAIYKYDKEYFLLLDPRLFQQITKTKTESHGDEDEVLPYIEEALEKNLYELVAEDYVKLDLLTLSHLATNSTVSIRFYEFY
;
A
#
# COMPACT_ATOMS: atom_id res chain seq x y z
N MET A 1 16.95 0.95 4.68
CA MET A 1 16.97 2.33 4.14
C MET A 1 15.64 2.52 3.42
N PHE A 2 14.71 3.19 4.10
CA PHE A 2 13.30 3.24 3.75
C PHE A 2 13.05 4.33 2.71
N TYR A 3 12.51 3.97 1.54
CA TYR A 3 12.22 4.92 0.46
C TYR A 3 10.71 5.07 0.31
N GLN A 4 10.16 6.13 0.91
CA GLN A 4 8.77 6.50 0.67
C GLN A 4 8.68 7.16 -0.71
N GLN A 5 8.11 6.46 -1.69
CA GLN A 5 7.86 7.01 -3.01
C GLN A 5 6.36 7.14 -3.26
N ALA A 6 5.96 8.32 -3.75
CA ALA A 6 4.69 8.45 -4.44
C ALA A 6 4.84 7.79 -5.81
N MET A 7 4.10 6.72 -6.06
CA MET A 7 4.16 5.98 -7.32
C MET A 7 2.86 6.10 -8.10
N GLU A 8 2.97 6.04 -9.42
CA GLU A 8 1.83 5.77 -10.27
C GLU A 8 1.46 4.27 -10.23
N PRO A 9 0.20 3.88 -10.48
CA PRO A 9 -0.20 2.47 -10.41
C PRO A 9 0.59 1.55 -11.35
N ILE A 10 1.03 2.06 -12.51
CA ILE A 10 1.84 1.32 -13.48
C ILE A 10 3.26 1.11 -12.96
N GLU A 11 3.86 2.14 -12.36
CA GLU A 11 5.20 2.04 -11.78
C GLU A 11 5.22 1.01 -10.65
N LEU A 12 4.20 1.00 -9.80
CA LEU A 12 4.08 0.01 -8.73
C LEU A 12 3.98 -1.41 -9.28
N LEU A 13 3.25 -1.64 -10.37
CA LEU A 13 3.18 -2.98 -11.00
C LEU A 13 4.56 -3.51 -11.37
N ASP A 14 5.40 -2.66 -11.96
CA ASP A 14 6.77 -3.02 -12.34
C ASP A 14 7.65 -3.27 -11.10
N THR A 15 7.50 -2.45 -10.05
CA THR A 15 8.25 -2.62 -8.79
C THR A 15 7.86 -3.91 -8.05
N LEU A 16 6.58 -4.27 -8.01
CA LEU A 16 6.11 -5.48 -7.33
C LEU A 16 6.69 -6.77 -7.92
N ALA A 17 7.06 -6.76 -9.21
CA ALA A 17 7.70 -7.88 -9.87
C ALA A 17 9.17 -8.07 -9.43
N LEU A 18 9.82 -7.01 -8.93
CA LEU A 18 11.24 -7.00 -8.58
C LEU A 18 11.48 -7.09 -7.07
N SER A 19 10.59 -6.50 -6.26
CA SER A 19 10.74 -6.45 -4.81
C SER A 19 10.21 -7.73 -4.17
N SER A 20 10.98 -8.40 -3.32
CA SER A 20 10.53 -9.58 -2.57
C SER A 20 9.62 -9.19 -1.41
N GLU A 21 9.96 -8.11 -0.71
CA GLU A 21 9.25 -7.64 0.47
C GLU A 21 8.98 -6.13 0.38
N CYS A 22 7.71 -5.75 0.45
CA CYS A 22 7.32 -4.35 0.40
C CYS A 22 5.97 -4.10 1.05
N PHE A 23 5.72 -2.87 1.46
CA PHE A 23 4.42 -2.40 1.90
C PHE A 23 3.96 -1.26 1.00
N PHE A 24 2.68 -1.23 0.66
CA PHE A 24 2.12 -0.11 -0.07
C PHE A 24 0.68 0.16 0.29
N VAL A 25 0.32 1.43 0.22
CA VAL A 25 -1.01 1.91 0.53
C VAL A 25 -1.55 2.68 -0.66
N ILE A 26 -2.71 2.27 -1.11
CA ILE A 26 -3.41 2.92 -2.21
C ILE A 26 -4.59 3.69 -1.61
N THR A 27 -4.67 4.97 -1.93
CA THR A 27 -5.81 5.82 -1.61
C THR A 27 -6.32 6.48 -2.88
N ALA A 28 -7.59 6.30 -3.22
CA ALA A 28 -8.22 6.97 -4.34
C ALA A 28 -9.56 7.60 -3.94
N GLN A 29 -9.80 8.83 -4.41
CA GLN A 29 -11.11 9.46 -4.28
C GLN A 29 -11.94 9.14 -5.53
N LEU A 30 -12.86 8.18 -5.41
CA LEU A 30 -13.81 7.85 -6.46
C LEU A 30 -15.09 8.70 -6.29
N PRO A 31 -15.91 8.91 -7.36
CA PRO A 31 -17.05 9.82 -7.32
C PRO A 31 -18.09 9.57 -6.22
N LYS A 32 -18.18 8.35 -5.68
CA LYS A 32 -19.16 7.97 -4.64
C LYS A 32 -18.55 7.31 -3.40
N ARG A 33 -17.26 6.97 -3.41
CA ARG A 33 -16.61 6.20 -2.35
C ARG A 33 -15.13 6.55 -2.27
N GLN A 34 -14.58 6.53 -1.07
CA GLN A 34 -13.14 6.53 -0.88
C GLN A 34 -12.65 5.08 -0.99
N TYR A 35 -11.67 4.85 -1.85
CA TYR A 35 -10.97 3.58 -1.93
C TYR A 35 -9.68 3.69 -1.11
N ARG A 36 -9.48 2.77 -0.15
CA ARG A 36 -8.27 2.69 0.65
C ARG A 36 -7.92 1.23 0.88
N VAL A 37 -6.72 0.83 0.52
CA VAL A 37 -6.18 -0.50 0.81
C VAL A 37 -4.72 -0.36 1.25
N ALA A 38 -4.31 -1.25 2.15
CA ALA A 38 -2.96 -1.35 2.68
C ALA A 38 -2.51 -2.79 2.48
N ILE A 39 -1.45 -2.99 1.71
CA ILE A 39 -1.00 -4.32 1.31
C ILE A 39 0.45 -4.48 1.72
N TYR A 40 0.72 -5.54 2.46
CA TYR A 40 2.07 -6.02 2.72
C TYR A 40 2.33 -7.21 1.81
N LYS A 41 3.48 -7.21 1.13
CA LYS A 41 3.93 -8.29 0.25
C LYS A 41 5.15 -8.94 0.89
N TYR A 42 5.13 -10.26 0.97
CA TYR A 42 6.27 -11.07 1.37
C TYR A 42 6.42 -12.24 0.39
N ASP A 43 7.55 -12.30 -0.31
CA ASP A 43 7.83 -13.21 -1.41
C ASP A 43 6.74 -13.19 -2.51
N LYS A 44 5.81 -14.15 -2.47
CA LYS A 44 4.72 -14.31 -3.46
C LYS A 44 3.34 -14.07 -2.84
N GLU A 45 3.29 -13.79 -1.55
CA GLU A 45 2.06 -13.62 -0.80
C GLU A 45 1.75 -12.14 -0.62
N TYR A 46 0.47 -11.81 -0.75
CA TYR A 46 -0.04 -10.45 -0.55
C TYR A 46 -1.05 -10.49 0.60
N PHE A 47 -0.77 -9.68 1.61
CA PHE A 47 -1.55 -9.56 2.84
C PHE A 47 -2.27 -8.21 2.81
N LEU A 48 -3.58 -8.24 2.61
CA LEU A 48 -4.43 -7.06 2.77
C LEU A 48 -4.61 -6.80 4.26
N LEU A 49 -3.98 -5.73 4.76
CA LEU A 49 -4.05 -5.36 6.17
C LEU A 49 -5.36 -4.62 6.45
N LEU A 50 -6.10 -5.12 7.44
CA LEU A 50 -7.42 -4.63 7.82
C LEU A 50 -7.40 -3.74 9.06
N ASP A 51 -6.22 -3.54 9.69
CA ASP A 51 -6.11 -2.71 10.88
C ASP A 51 -6.37 -1.23 10.54
N PRO A 52 -7.46 -0.61 11.06
CA PRO A 52 -7.76 0.79 10.79
C PRO A 52 -6.70 1.76 11.32
N ARG A 53 -5.89 1.35 12.31
CA ARG A 53 -4.83 2.18 12.89
C ARG A 53 -3.71 2.46 11.90
N LEU A 54 -3.43 1.53 10.97
CA LEU A 54 -2.47 1.72 9.88
C LEU A 54 -2.81 2.98 9.08
N PHE A 55 -4.06 3.11 8.65
CA PHE A 55 -4.50 4.26 7.86
C PHE A 55 -4.43 5.58 8.63
N GLN A 56 -4.63 5.55 9.96
CA GLN A 56 -4.47 6.72 10.81
C GLN A 56 -3.00 7.14 10.86
N GLN A 57 -2.09 6.19 11.04
CA GLN A 57 -0.65 6.47 11.09
C GLN A 57 -0.12 7.00 9.75
N ILE A 58 -0.50 6.36 8.63
CA ILE A 58 -0.11 6.81 7.28
C ILE A 58 -0.64 8.22 6.96
N THR A 59 -1.76 8.61 7.56
CA THR A 59 -2.31 9.96 7.38
C THR A 59 -1.51 10.99 8.19
N LYS A 60 -0.96 10.62 9.36
CA LYS A 60 -0.11 11.50 10.17
C LYS A 60 1.27 11.71 9.54
N THR A 61 1.88 10.64 9.02
CA THR A 61 3.14 10.68 8.27
C THR A 61 2.99 11.31 6.87
N LYS A 62 1.81 11.82 6.52
CA LYS A 62 1.57 12.53 5.25
C LYS A 62 2.35 13.85 5.14
N THR A 63 2.76 14.40 6.28
CA THR A 63 3.46 15.68 6.40
C THR A 63 4.98 15.55 6.49
N GLU A 64 5.49 14.33 6.72
CA GLU A 64 6.91 14.09 6.97
C GLU A 64 7.55 13.52 5.71
N SER A 65 8.58 14.21 5.22
CA SER A 65 9.30 13.91 3.97
C SER A 65 10.10 12.60 4.01
N HIS A 66 10.26 12.02 5.20
CA HIS A 66 10.80 10.69 5.41
C HIS A 66 9.78 9.96 6.29
N GLY A 67 9.03 9.02 5.73
CA GLY A 67 8.26 8.10 6.56
C GLY A 67 9.25 7.32 7.40
N ASP A 68 9.12 7.38 8.72
CA ASP A 68 9.98 6.59 9.59
C ASP A 68 9.51 5.14 9.56
N GLU A 69 10.43 4.23 9.20
CA GLU A 69 10.23 2.78 9.23
C GLU A 69 9.69 2.32 10.59
N ASP A 70 10.27 2.90 11.65
CA ASP A 70 9.92 2.70 13.06
C ASP A 70 8.48 3.12 13.40
N GLU A 71 7.83 3.94 12.57
CA GLU A 71 6.46 4.37 12.82
C GLU A 71 5.40 3.50 12.15
N VAL A 72 5.71 2.83 11.03
CA VAL A 72 4.72 2.04 10.28
C VAL A 72 4.89 0.55 10.55
N LEU A 73 6.13 0.06 10.66
CA LEU A 73 6.44 -1.35 10.87
C LEU A 73 5.74 -1.94 12.10
N PRO A 74 5.70 -1.28 13.28
CA PRO A 74 5.01 -1.84 14.45
C PRO A 74 3.52 -2.11 14.21
N TYR A 75 2.87 -1.29 13.37
CA TYR A 75 1.45 -1.49 13.04
C TYR A 75 1.24 -2.62 12.03
N ILE A 76 2.21 -2.85 11.12
CA ILE A 76 2.18 -3.99 10.20
C ILE A 76 2.36 -5.28 11.01
N GLU A 77 3.40 -5.35 11.86
CA GLU A 77 3.67 -6.49 12.73
C GLU A 77 2.47 -6.79 13.63
N GLU A 78 1.93 -5.77 14.31
CA GLU A 78 0.76 -5.97 15.18
C GLU A 78 -0.48 -6.45 14.41
N ALA A 79 -0.68 -5.98 13.17
CA ALA A 79 -1.77 -6.46 12.33
C ALA A 79 -1.58 -7.94 11.94
N LEU A 80 -0.35 -8.35 11.63
CA LEU A 80 -0.02 -9.74 11.32
C LEU A 80 -0.17 -10.64 12.56
N GLU A 81 0.39 -10.24 13.71
CA GLU A 81 0.28 -10.97 14.99
C GLU A 81 -1.18 -11.17 15.43
N LYS A 82 -2.02 -10.15 15.22
CA LYS A 82 -3.45 -10.19 15.57
C LYS A 82 -4.32 -10.82 14.48
N ASN A 83 -3.74 -11.32 13.38
CA ASN A 83 -4.46 -11.87 12.23
C ASN A 83 -5.48 -10.87 11.64
N LEU A 84 -5.16 -9.58 11.67
CA LEU A 84 -5.94 -8.50 11.06
C LEU A 84 -5.57 -8.34 9.58
N TYR A 85 -5.55 -9.46 8.85
CA TYR A 85 -5.22 -9.47 7.43
C TYR A 85 -6.05 -10.52 6.68
N GLU A 86 -6.15 -10.32 5.37
CA GLU A 86 -6.65 -11.31 4.42
C GLU A 86 -5.57 -11.63 3.39
N LEU A 87 -5.41 -12.91 3.06
CA LEU A 87 -4.58 -13.32 1.93
C LEU A 87 -5.30 -12.98 0.62
N VAL A 88 -4.61 -12.25 -0.25
CA VAL A 88 -5.13 -11.82 -1.54
C VAL A 88 -4.27 -12.40 -2.66
N ALA A 89 -4.91 -12.90 -3.70
CA ALA A 89 -4.19 -13.36 -4.88
C ALA A 89 -3.55 -12.16 -5.62
N GLU A 90 -2.34 -12.35 -6.13
CA GLU A 90 -1.61 -11.34 -6.91
C GLU A 90 -2.47 -10.77 -8.06
N ASP A 91 -3.30 -11.60 -8.69
CA ASP A 91 -4.18 -11.19 -9.78
C ASP A 91 -5.18 -10.10 -9.38
N TYR A 92 -5.66 -10.11 -8.12
CA TYR A 92 -6.55 -9.05 -7.62
C TYR A 92 -5.77 -7.74 -7.42
N VAL A 93 -4.54 -7.82 -6.89
CA VAL A 93 -3.68 -6.64 -6.74
C VAL A 93 -3.38 -6.03 -8.12
N LYS A 94 -3.10 -6.86 -9.13
CA LYS A 94 -2.89 -6.41 -10.51
C LYS A 94 -4.15 -5.78 -11.10
N LEU A 95 -5.30 -6.40 -10.89
CA LEU A 95 -6.59 -5.89 -11.37
C LEU A 95 -6.88 -4.50 -10.78
N ASP A 96 -6.64 -4.31 -9.48
CA ASP A 96 -6.82 -3.03 -8.81
C ASP A 96 -5.90 -1.95 -9.40
N LEU A 97 -4.61 -2.25 -9.54
CA LEU A 97 -3.63 -1.30 -10.06
C LEU A 97 -3.91 -0.91 -11.53
N LEU A 98 -4.28 -1.88 -12.37
CA LEU A 98 -4.69 -1.62 -13.76
C LEU A 98 -5.98 -0.81 -13.82
N THR A 99 -6.96 -1.11 -12.98
CA THR A 99 -8.21 -0.34 -12.94
C THR A 99 -7.94 1.10 -12.50
N LEU A 100 -7.10 1.28 -11.48
CA LEU A 100 -6.73 2.59 -10.98
C LEU A 100 -5.86 3.38 -11.96
N SER A 101 -5.01 2.74 -12.77
CA SER A 101 -4.24 3.45 -13.81
C SER A 101 -5.14 4.09 -14.87
N HIS A 102 -6.23 3.40 -15.24
CA HIS A 102 -7.25 3.96 -16.15
C HIS A 102 -8.13 5.02 -15.50
N LEU A 103 -8.37 4.93 -14.19
CA LEU A 103 -9.20 5.90 -13.45
C LEU A 103 -8.42 7.15 -13.02
N ALA A 104 -7.10 7.05 -12.85
CA ALA A 104 -6.22 8.15 -12.46
C ALA A 104 -6.28 9.35 -13.42
N THR A 105 -6.73 9.14 -14.67
CA THR A 105 -6.96 10.23 -15.63
C THR A 105 -8.03 11.23 -15.16
N ASN A 106 -8.96 10.82 -14.29
CA ASN A 106 -10.09 11.65 -13.81
C ASN A 106 -10.23 11.66 -12.28
N SER A 107 -9.34 11.01 -11.52
CA SER A 107 -9.46 10.85 -10.06
C SER A 107 -8.09 10.96 -9.39
N THR A 108 -8.06 11.51 -8.18
CA THR A 108 -6.82 11.60 -7.39
C THR A 108 -6.50 10.23 -6.79
N VAL A 109 -5.63 9.49 -7.46
CA VAL A 109 -5.00 8.28 -6.93
C VAL A 109 -3.69 8.70 -6.26
N SER A 110 -3.46 8.19 -5.05
CA SER A 110 -2.23 8.39 -4.29
C SER A 110 -1.78 7.04 -3.78
N ILE A 111 -0.60 6.63 -4.22
CA ILE A 111 0.06 5.41 -3.77
C ILE A 111 1.27 5.81 -2.94
N ARG A 112 1.42 5.18 -1.78
CA ARG A 112 2.63 5.25 -0.97
C ARG A 112 3.27 3.89 -1.00
N PHE A 113 4.49 3.81 -1.49
CA PHE A 113 5.28 2.60 -1.54
C PHE A 113 6.41 2.66 -0.51
N TYR A 114 6.69 1.50 0.08
CA TYR A 114 7.69 1.28 1.12
C TYR A 114 8.41 -0.04 0.82
N GLU A 115 9.72 0.02 0.62
CA GLU A 115 10.55 -1.16 0.35
C GLU A 115 11.33 -1.55 1.60
N PHE A 116 11.36 -2.85 1.93
CA PHE A 116 12.16 -3.42 3.00
C PHE A 116 13.37 -4.14 2.40
N TYR A 117 14.57 -3.91 2.95
CA TYR A 117 15.85 -4.42 2.47
C TYR A 117 16.52 -5.33 3.51
#